data_AF-A0A7C7CBQ0-F1
#
_entry.id   AF-A0A7C7CBQ0-F1
#
_cell.length_a   1.000
_cell.length_b   1.000
_cell.length_c   1.000
_cell.angle_alpha   90.00
_cell.angle_beta   90.00
_cell.angle_gamma   90.00
#
_symmetry.space_group_name_H-M   'P 1'
#
loop_
_entity.id
_entity.type
_entity.pdbx_description
1 polymer ?
#
loop_
_entity_poly.entity_id
_entity_poly.type
_entity_poly.pdbx_seq_one_letter_code
_entity_poly.pdbx_strand_id
1 'polypeptide(L)' 'MGNRLSKIYTKTGDDGSTGLGDASRISKLSPRVEAMGTVDELNCVLGQLIAWVQTDSV' A
#
# COMPACT_ATOMS: atom_id res chain seq x y z
N MET A 1 1.59 -17.80 4.64
CA MET A 1 1.94 -17.99 3.21
C MET A 1 1.71 -16.66 2.47
N GLY A 2 2.43 -15.60 2.86
CA GLY A 2 1.94 -14.22 2.69
C GLY A 2 2.68 -13.29 1.71
N ASN A 3 3.77 -13.72 1.08
CA ASN A 3 4.63 -12.82 0.29
C ASN A 3 4.76 -13.26 -1.18
N ARG A 4 3.64 -13.62 -1.83
CA ARG A 4 3.66 -13.97 -3.26
C ARG A 4 2.71 -13.08 -4.05
N LEU A 5 3.27 -12.05 -4.68
CA LEU A 5 2.58 -11.17 -5.61
C LEU A 5 2.51 -11.82 -7.01
N SER A 6 1.78 -12.93 -7.14
CA SER A 6 1.63 -13.63 -8.43
C SER A 6 0.55 -13.02 -9.33
N LYS A 7 -0.51 -12.47 -8.73
CA LYS A 7 -1.56 -11.68 -9.40
C LYS A 7 -1.85 -10.45 -8.56
N ILE A 8 -1.59 -9.28 -9.14
CA ILE A 8 -1.78 -8.01 -8.42
C ILE A 8 -3.27 -7.70 -8.27
N TYR A 9 -4.10 -7.98 -9.28
CA TYR A 9 -5.55 -7.86 -9.18
C TYR A 9 -6.20 -9.18 -8.75
N THR A 10 -7.01 -9.13 -7.71
CA THR A 10 -7.73 -10.28 -7.16
C THR A 10 -9.25 -10.15 -7.26
N LYS A 11 -9.76 -8.93 -7.52
CA LYS A 11 -11.19 -8.55 -7.50
C LYS A 11 -11.88 -8.68 -6.14
N THR A 12 -11.15 -9.06 -5.08
CA THR A 12 -11.76 -9.28 -3.75
C THR A 12 -12.22 -8.00 -3.07
N GLY A 13 -11.87 -6.82 -3.58
CA GLY A 13 -12.28 -5.53 -3.02
C GLY A 13 -13.23 -4.73 -3.91
N ASP A 14 -13.84 -5.36 -4.91
CA ASP A 14 -14.77 -4.71 -5.84
C ASP A 14 -16.07 -4.26 -5.15
N ASP A 15 -16.38 -4.85 -3.99
CA ASP A 15 -17.49 -4.45 -3.12
C ASP A 15 -17.18 -3.23 -2.23
N GLY A 16 -16.00 -2.64 -2.36
CA GLY A 16 -15.55 -1.50 -1.55
C GLY A 16 -14.91 -1.88 -0.21
N SER A 17 -14.70 -3.17 0.07
CA SER A 17 -13.99 -3.65 1.27
C SER A 17 -12.55 -4.10 0.98
N THR A 18 -11.74 -4.25 2.03
CA THR A 18 -10.37 -4.76 1.95
C THR A 18 -10.06 -5.66 3.14
N GLY A 19 -9.12 -6.60 2.94
CA GLY A 19 -8.68 -7.53 3.98
C GLY A 19 -7.49 -7.00 4.78
N LEU A 20 -7.45 -7.30 6.07
CA LEU A 20 -6.33 -7.02 6.97
C LEU A 20 -5.46 -8.27 7.19
N GLY A 21 -4.29 -8.09 7.82
CA GLY A 21 -3.34 -9.17 8.11
C GLY A 21 -3.88 -10.25 9.07
N ASP A 22 -4.93 -9.95 9.82
CA ASP A 22 -5.66 -10.88 10.70
C ASP A 22 -6.86 -11.56 9.99
N ALA A 23 -6.95 -11.42 8.66
CA ALA A 23 -8.04 -11.88 7.80
C ALA A 23 -9.40 -11.20 8.02
N SER A 24 -9.51 -10.22 8.93
CA SER A 24 -10.72 -9.39 9.03
C SER A 24 -10.90 -8.52 7.77
N ARG A 25 -12.14 -8.11 7.49
CA ARG A 25 -12.46 -7.22 6.36
C ARG A 25 -13.10 -5.94 6.86
N ILE A 26 -12.62 -4.81 6.34
CA ILE A 26 -13.13 -3.48 6.68
C ILE A 26 -13.43 -2.68 5.41
N SER A 27 -14.28 -1.66 5.53
CA SER A 27 -14.53 -0.72 4.43
C SER A 27 -13.25 -0.01 4.02
N LYS A 28 -13.06 0.22 2.71
CA LYS A 28 -11.97 1.07 2.19
C LYS A 28 -12.04 2.51 2.70
N LEU A 29 -13.21 2.95 3.17
CA LEU A 29 -13.42 4.27 3.78
C LEU A 29 -13.17 4.29 5.30
N SER A 30 -12.67 3.19 5.87
CA SER A 30 -12.31 3.16 7.30
C SER A 30 -11.10 4.08 7.56
N PRO A 31 -11.06 4.82 8.69
CA PRO A 31 -9.90 5.62 9.08
C PRO A 31 -8.59 4.81 9.14
N ARG A 32 -8.66 3.51 9.40
CA ARG A 32 -7.48 2.62 9.39
C ARG A 32 -6.92 2.45 7.98
N VAL A 33 -7.77 2.28 6.97
CA VAL A 33 -7.33 2.16 5.57
C VAL A 33 -6.75 3.47 5.07
N GLU A 34 -7.39 4.60 5.44
CA GLU A 34 -6.89 5.93 5.11
C GLU A 34 -5.50 6.18 5.70
N ALA A 35 -5.30 5.92 7.00
CA ALA A 35 -4.00 6.04 7.64
C ALA A 35 -2.92 5.17 6.98
N MET A 36 -3.24 3.93 6.61
CA MET A 36 -2.32 3.05 5.89
C MET A 36 -1.99 3.59 4.50
N GLY A 37 -2.98 4.13 3.77
CA GLY A 37 -2.80 4.74 2.46
C GLY A 37 -1.91 5.98 2.50
N THR A 38 -2.10 6.86 3.49
CA THR A 38 -1.24 8.05 3.68
C THR A 38 0.21 7.67 3.99
N VAL A 39 0.42 6.62 4.79
CA VAL A 39 1.77 6.10 5.06
C VAL A 39 2.41 5.51 3.81
N ASP A 40 1.65 4.78 2.98
CA ASP A 40 2.13 4.25 1.71
C ASP A 40 2.51 5.36 0.72
N GLU A 41 1.69 6.42 0.63
CA GLU A 41 1.99 7.61 -0.17
C GLU A 41 3.28 8.32 0.29
N LEU A 42 3.44 8.52 1.60
CA LEU A 42 4.68 9.06 2.16
C LEU A 42 5.89 8.19 1.79
N ASN A 43 5.75 6.87 1.86
CA ASN A 43 6.82 5.94 1.50
C ASN A 43 7.22 6.07 0.02
N CYS A 44 6.25 6.28 -0.88
CA CYS A 44 6.55 6.59 -2.29
C CYS A 44 7.32 7.91 -2.46
N VAL A 45 6.96 8.96 -1.71
CA VAL A 45 7.68 10.25 -1.75
C VAL A 45 9.11 10.10 -1.23
N LEU A 46 9.32 9.36 -0.14
CA LEU A 46 10.66 9.06 0.37
C LEU A 46 11.50 8.29 -0.66
N GLY A 47 10.91 7.31 -1.34
CA GLY A 47 11.57 6.58 -2.43
C GLY A 47 12.01 7.50 -3.57
N GLN A 48 11.18 8.47 -3.95
CA GLN A 48 11.56 9.49 -4.94
C GLN A 48 12.74 10.33 -4.45
N LEU A 49 12.67 10.86 -3.23
CA LEU A 49 13.77 11.67 -2.67
C LEU A 49 15.09 10.90 -2.67
N ILE A 50 15.08 9.63 -2.27
CA ILE A 50 16.27 8.77 -2.26
C ILE A 50 16.85 8.63 -3.67
N ALA A 51 16.00 8.35 -4.66
CA ALA A 51 16.43 8.20 -6.05
C ALA A 51 17.07 9.48 -6.61
N TRP A 52 16.56 10.64 -6.23
CA TRP A 52 17.10 11.93 -6.67
C TRP A 52 18.46 12.20 -6.01
N VAL A 53 18.57 12.09 -4.69
CA VAL A 53 19.81 12.35 -3.94
C VAL A 53 20.95 11.41 -4.36
N GLN A 54 20.65 10.15 -4.65
CA GLN A 54 21.66 9.18 -5.10
C GLN A 54 22.17 9.47 -6.52
N THR A 55 21.37 10.14 -7.35
CA THR A 55 21.78 10.51 -8.72
C THR A 55 22.69 11.74 -8.72
N ASP A 56 22.57 12.62 -7.73
CA ASP A 56 23.42 13.82 -7.58
C ASP A 56 24.81 13.52 -6.96
N SER A 57 25.10 12.25 -6.65
CA SER A 57 26.38 11.81 -6.05
C SER A 57 27.41 11.35 -7.10
N VAL A 58 27.22 11.68 -8.39
CA VAL A 58 28.19 11.48 -9.49
C VAL A 58 28.66 12.81 -10.08
#